data_AF-A0A1B6W182-F1
#
_entry.id   AF-A0A1B6W182-F1
#
_cell.length_a   1.000
_cell.length_b   1.000
_cell.length_c   1.000
_cell.angle_alpha   90.00
_cell.angle_beta   90.00
_cell.angle_gamma   90.00
#
_symmetry.space_group_name_H-M   'P 1'
#
loop_
_entity.id
_entity.type
_entity.pdbx_description
1 polymer ?
#
loop_
_entity_poly.entity_id
_entity_poly.type
_entity_poly.pdbx_seq_one_letter_code
_entity_poly.pdbx_strand_id
1 'polypeptide(L)'
;MERLLKKCFIYSVTVEFTFILQVVANFYYTSFKWSPIMQKTILSTMLLTTALAAQATPQTCAVPLQSLTIEGLKLDEPVSSFQRRFPQARRHASNSQSGQFDAEPGQLRLSPDVQSVAYINYARGQISAFSLVYDDLETSVAGLARAWTGRYGLPKTGWQRGRQQYVYRCRDYQLTIKQDFGMGRGTMGATLTLQRR
;
A
#
# COMPACT_ATOMS: atom_id res chain seq x y z
N MET A 1 -2.12 17.67 3.61
CA MET A 1 -1.36 18.09 4.81
C MET A 1 -1.52 17.13 6.00
N GLU A 2 -2.34 16.07 5.91
CA GLU A 2 -2.55 15.09 7.00
C GLU A 2 -1.49 13.99 7.14
N ARG A 3 -0.64 13.75 6.13
CA ARG A 3 0.43 12.72 6.23
C ARG A 3 1.59 13.12 7.14
N LEU A 4 1.73 14.41 7.47
CA LEU A 4 2.75 14.90 8.41
C LEU A 4 2.29 14.78 9.87
N LEU A 5 0.99 14.93 10.15
CA LEU A 5 0.46 14.83 11.51
C LEU A 5 0.51 13.40 12.07
N LYS A 6 0.32 12.37 11.23
CA LYS A 6 0.45 10.96 11.69
C LYS A 6 1.89 10.55 12.01
N LYS A 7 2.90 11.16 11.37
CA LYS A 7 4.32 10.91 11.71
C LYS A 7 4.73 11.60 13.01
N CYS A 8 4.20 12.80 13.28
CA CYS A 8 4.45 13.49 14.56
C CYS A 8 3.74 12.82 15.74
N PHE A 9 2.51 12.31 15.56
CA PHE A 9 1.78 11.68 16.67
C PHE A 9 2.43 10.36 17.14
N ILE A 10 3.04 9.59 16.22
CA ILE A 10 3.75 8.35 16.58
C ILE A 10 5.09 8.65 17.24
N TYR A 11 5.80 9.71 16.82
CA TYR A 11 7.04 10.15 17.47
C TYR A 11 6.78 10.75 18.87
N SER A 12 5.69 11.50 19.07
CA SER A 12 5.40 12.11 20.36
C SER A 12 5.06 11.09 21.44
N VAL A 13 4.32 10.03 21.10
CA VAL A 13 3.95 8.96 22.05
C VAL A 13 5.14 8.08 22.43
N THR A 14 6.14 7.92 21.54
CA THR A 14 7.35 7.12 21.84
C THR A 14 8.36 7.87 22.70
N VAL A 15 8.48 9.19 22.55
CA VAL A 15 9.38 9.99 23.39
C VAL A 15 8.84 10.11 24.82
N GLU A 16 7.53 10.27 25.01
CA GLU A 16 6.94 10.34 26.35
C GLU A 16 7.02 9.00 27.11
N PHE A 17 6.82 7.85 26.43
CA PHE A 17 6.94 6.55 27.10
C PHE A 17 8.37 6.23 27.53
N THR A 18 9.36 6.64 26.73
CA THR A 18 10.78 6.46 27.08
C THR A 18 11.18 7.37 28.25
N PHE A 19 10.66 8.60 28.27
CA PHE A 19 10.90 9.54 29.36
C PHE A 19 10.26 9.09 30.68
N ILE A 20 9.03 8.55 30.65
CA ILE A 20 8.35 8.02 31.83
C ILE A 20 9.10 6.81 32.41
N LEU A 21 9.57 5.88 31.58
CA LEU A 21 10.38 4.74 32.04
C LEU A 21 11.70 5.18 32.67
N GLN A 22 12.34 6.24 32.14
CA GLN A 22 13.62 6.73 32.65
C GLN A 22 13.46 7.54 33.95
N VAL A 23 12.36 8.28 34.09
CA VAL A 23 12.02 8.99 35.34
C VAL A 23 11.59 8.01 36.43
N VAL A 24 10.79 6.98 36.11
CA VAL A 24 10.42 5.94 37.08
C VAL A 24 11.65 5.13 37.51
N ALA A 25 12.55 4.77 36.58
CA ALA A 25 13.79 4.07 36.93
C ALA A 25 14.70 4.90 37.85
N ASN A 26 14.79 6.22 37.64
CA ASN A 26 15.56 7.11 38.51
C ASN A 26 14.89 7.34 39.87
N PHE A 27 13.55 7.38 39.95
CA PHE A 27 12.83 7.55 41.22
C PHE A 27 12.97 6.34 42.15
N TYR A 28 13.03 5.12 41.58
CA TYR A 28 13.23 3.89 42.37
C TYR A 28 14.68 3.68 42.83
N TYR A 29 15.67 4.30 42.17
CA TYR A 29 17.08 4.11 42.51
C TYR A 29 17.55 4.98 43.68
N THR A 30 16.92 6.13 43.94
CA THR A 30 17.42 7.10 44.92
C THR A 30 16.86 6.96 46.34
N SER A 31 15.89 6.07 46.58
CA SER A 31 15.14 6.10 47.85
C SER A 31 15.02 4.77 48.61
N PHE A 32 15.65 3.68 48.16
CA PHE A 32 15.60 2.41 48.87
C PHE A 32 16.98 1.76 49.02
N LYS A 33 17.40 1.55 50.27
CA LYS A 33 18.58 0.70 50.59
C LYS A 33 18.19 -0.76 50.35
N TRP A 34 18.56 -1.29 49.19
CA TRP A 34 18.36 -2.70 48.87
C TRP A 34 19.47 -3.57 49.47
N SER A 35 19.10 -4.76 49.96
CA SER A 35 20.03 -5.80 50.38
C SER A 35 20.82 -6.34 49.18
N PRO A 36 22.13 -6.69 49.34
CA PRO A 36 23.01 -7.13 48.25
C PRO A 36 22.56 -8.42 47.54
N ILE A 37 21.59 -9.14 48.12
CA ILE A 37 20.99 -10.35 47.52
C ILE A 37 20.04 -9.97 46.37
N MET A 38 19.39 -8.81 46.43
CA MET A 38 18.37 -8.42 45.45
C MET A 38 18.94 -7.78 44.18
N GLN A 39 20.22 -7.43 44.19
CA GLN A 39 20.90 -6.75 43.07
C GLN A 39 21.32 -7.70 41.94
N LYS A 40 21.56 -8.99 42.25
CA LYS A 40 21.98 -10.00 41.26
C LYS A 40 20.82 -10.54 40.41
N THR A 41 19.60 -10.54 40.94
CA THR A 41 18.42 -11.11 40.24
C THR A 41 17.87 -10.17 39.17
N ILE A 42 18.06 -8.86 39.34
CA ILE A 42 17.53 -7.82 38.44
C ILE A 42 18.41 -7.65 37.19
N LEU A 43 19.74 -7.80 37.31
CA LEU A 43 20.62 -7.74 36.14
C LEU A 43 20.43 -8.93 35.18
N SER A 44 20.14 -10.13 35.69
CA SER A 44 19.88 -11.31 34.84
C SER A 44 18.56 -11.24 34.08
N THR A 45 17.57 -10.47 34.56
CA THR A 45 16.27 -10.32 33.87
C THR A 45 16.27 -9.18 32.84
N MET A 46 17.18 -8.20 32.95
CA MET A 46 17.32 -7.14 31.94
C MET A 46 18.05 -7.55 30.66
N LEU A 47 18.84 -8.64 30.66
CA LEU A 47 19.52 -9.10 29.45
C LEU A 47 18.66 -9.94 28.49
N LEU A 48 17.45 -10.37 28.89
CA LEU A 48 16.61 -11.26 28.07
C LEU A 48 15.52 -10.55 27.23
N THR A 49 15.31 -9.24 27.37
CA THR A 49 14.17 -8.54 26.73
C THR A 49 14.50 -7.73 25.49
N THR A 50 15.76 -7.65 25.05
CA THR A 50 16.11 -6.88 23.83
C THR A 50 15.93 -7.64 22.52
N ALA A 51 15.65 -8.95 22.57
CA ALA A 51 15.57 -9.79 21.38
C ALA A 51 14.12 -10.06 20.94
N LEU A 52 13.31 -9.04 20.61
CA LEU A 52 12.13 -9.22 19.76
C LEU A 52 11.55 -7.89 19.26
N ALA A 53 12.40 -6.91 18.95
CA ALA A 53 11.98 -5.87 18.01
C ALA A 53 11.98 -6.50 16.62
N ALA A 54 10.86 -7.11 16.22
CA ALA A 54 10.60 -7.46 14.83
C ALA A 54 10.58 -6.14 14.03
N GLN A 55 11.75 -5.67 13.62
CA GLN A 55 11.87 -4.64 12.62
C GLN A 55 11.26 -5.24 11.37
N ALA A 56 10.01 -4.87 11.06
CA ALA A 56 9.39 -5.17 9.79
C ALA A 56 10.22 -4.45 8.72
N THR A 57 11.29 -5.10 8.28
CA THR A 57 12.07 -4.63 7.15
C THR A 57 11.09 -4.44 5.99
N PRO A 58 11.12 -3.28 5.30
CA PRO A 58 10.22 -3.06 4.19
C PRO A 58 10.41 -4.20 3.20
N GLN A 59 9.36 -5.00 2.99
CA GLN A 59 9.45 -6.15 2.09
C GLN A 59 9.90 -5.66 0.70
N THR A 60 11.07 -6.13 0.27
CA THR A 60 11.56 -5.93 -1.09
C THR A 60 10.51 -6.44 -2.07
N CYS A 61 10.23 -5.65 -3.11
CA CYS A 61 9.21 -6.00 -4.09
C CYS A 61 9.65 -7.23 -4.90
N ALA A 62 8.77 -8.22 -5.03
CA ALA A 62 9.01 -9.43 -5.82
C ALA A 62 9.08 -9.13 -7.32
N VAL A 63 8.36 -8.09 -7.76
CA VAL A 63 8.41 -7.56 -9.12
C VAL A 63 8.84 -6.10 -9.03
N PRO A 64 9.89 -5.67 -9.78
CA PRO A 64 10.28 -4.28 -9.85
C PRO A 64 9.15 -3.41 -10.39
N LEU A 65 8.99 -2.19 -9.84
CA LEU A 65 7.91 -1.30 -10.26
C LEU A 65 8.01 -0.94 -11.76
N GLN A 66 9.22 -0.79 -12.27
CA GLN A 66 9.49 -0.36 -13.65
C GLN A 66 9.06 -1.40 -14.70
N SER A 67 8.97 -2.68 -14.32
CA SER A 67 8.49 -3.74 -15.20
C SER A 67 6.97 -3.97 -15.11
N LEU A 68 6.29 -3.38 -14.13
CA LEU A 68 4.85 -3.55 -13.95
C LEU A 68 4.06 -2.67 -14.93
N THR A 69 3.37 -3.34 -15.85
CA THR A 69 2.43 -2.72 -16.78
C THR A 69 1.13 -3.51 -16.76
N ILE A 70 0.01 -2.82 -16.57
CA ILE A 70 -1.34 -3.40 -16.61
C ILE A 70 -2.09 -2.66 -17.72
N GLU A 71 -2.54 -3.37 -18.75
CA GLU A 71 -3.26 -2.76 -19.88
C GLU A 71 -2.51 -1.57 -20.52
N GLY A 72 -1.16 -1.64 -20.57
CA GLY A 72 -0.33 -0.55 -21.09
C GLY A 72 -0.21 0.68 -20.15
N LEU A 73 -0.80 0.62 -18.95
CA LEU A 73 -0.68 1.62 -17.89
C LEU A 73 0.43 1.24 -16.91
N LYS A 74 1.17 2.25 -16.45
CA LYS A 74 2.32 2.09 -15.54
C LYS A 74 2.38 3.21 -14.52
N LEU A 75 2.84 2.90 -13.30
CA LEU A 75 3.15 3.93 -12.32
C LEU A 75 4.44 4.67 -12.70
N ASP A 76 4.64 5.83 -12.09
CA ASP A 76 5.78 6.72 -12.27
C ASP A 76 5.94 7.23 -13.73
N GLU A 77 4.98 6.96 -14.62
CA GLU A 77 4.95 7.57 -15.95
C GLU A 77 4.74 9.08 -15.84
N PRO A 78 5.59 9.91 -16.47
CA PRO A 78 5.36 11.34 -16.54
C PRO A 78 4.02 11.65 -17.20
N VAL A 79 3.25 12.57 -16.62
CA VAL A 79 1.93 12.90 -17.15
C VAL A 79 2.00 13.39 -18.61
N SER A 80 3.08 14.07 -19.01
CA SER A 80 3.32 14.44 -20.42
C SER A 80 3.47 13.22 -21.34
N SER A 81 4.16 12.17 -20.89
CA SER A 81 4.25 10.91 -21.63
C SER A 81 2.89 10.24 -21.74
N PHE A 82 2.17 10.14 -20.62
CA PHE A 82 0.82 9.57 -20.59
C PHE A 82 -0.11 10.29 -21.57
N GLN A 83 -0.16 11.63 -21.52
CA GLN A 83 -1.01 12.43 -22.40
C GLN A 83 -0.65 12.28 -23.88
N ARG A 84 0.64 12.13 -24.22
CA ARG A 84 1.05 11.89 -25.61
C ARG A 84 0.55 10.55 -26.14
N ARG A 85 0.52 9.52 -25.29
CA ARG A 85 -0.01 8.19 -25.66
C ARG A 85 -1.53 8.20 -25.72
N PHE A 86 -2.17 8.92 -24.80
CA PHE A 86 -3.61 8.97 -24.65
C PHE A 86 -4.12 10.41 -24.72
N PRO A 87 -4.08 11.05 -25.91
CA PRO A 87 -4.42 12.47 -26.05
C PRO A 87 -5.88 12.77 -25.70
N GLN A 88 -6.75 11.78 -25.74
CA GLN A 88 -8.18 11.90 -25.43
C GLN A 88 -8.49 11.82 -23.92
N ALA A 89 -7.57 11.36 -23.08
CA ALA A 89 -7.75 11.32 -21.62
C ALA A 89 -7.76 12.76 -21.07
N ARG A 90 -8.90 13.19 -20.53
CA ARG A 90 -9.09 14.57 -20.05
C ARG A 90 -8.65 14.68 -18.61
N ARG A 91 -8.01 15.80 -18.24
CA ARG A 91 -7.70 16.07 -16.83
C ARG A 91 -8.95 16.61 -16.14
N HIS A 92 -9.36 15.97 -15.05
CA HIS A 92 -10.53 16.34 -14.27
C HIS A 92 -10.20 17.35 -13.16
N ALA A 93 -9.03 17.25 -12.49
CA ALA A 93 -8.75 18.07 -11.31
C ALA A 93 -7.26 18.33 -11.02
N SER A 94 -7.00 19.51 -10.44
CA SER A 94 -5.85 19.97 -9.61
C SER A 94 -4.44 20.05 -10.23
N ASN A 95 -4.12 21.21 -10.82
CA ASN A 95 -2.77 21.69 -11.16
C ASN A 95 -1.83 20.72 -11.92
N SER A 96 -0.61 21.19 -12.22
CA SER A 96 0.37 20.42 -12.98
C SER A 96 0.95 19.23 -12.20
N GLN A 97 0.79 19.22 -10.88
CA GLN A 97 1.44 18.28 -9.97
C GLN A 97 0.55 17.14 -9.52
N SER A 98 -0.75 17.32 -9.24
CA SER A 98 -1.55 16.23 -8.67
C SER A 98 -3.03 16.25 -9.03
N GLY A 99 -3.52 15.23 -9.71
CA GLY A 99 -4.86 15.24 -10.25
C GLY A 99 -5.37 13.89 -10.68
N GLN A 100 -6.45 13.91 -11.45
CA GLN A 100 -7.08 12.73 -12.02
C GLN A 100 -7.30 12.92 -13.53
N PHE A 101 -7.23 11.80 -14.25
CA PHE A 101 -7.71 11.66 -15.62
C PHE A 101 -9.10 11.04 -15.66
N ASP A 102 -9.97 11.65 -16.45
CA ASP A 102 -11.17 11.03 -16.98
C ASP A 102 -10.83 10.42 -18.33
N ALA A 103 -11.01 9.10 -18.44
CA ALA A 103 -10.79 8.39 -19.69
C ALA A 103 -11.69 7.17 -19.77
N GLU A 104 -12.25 6.95 -20.95
CA GLU A 104 -12.99 5.73 -21.26
C GLU A 104 -12.02 4.62 -21.75
N PRO A 105 -12.35 3.33 -21.58
CA PRO A 105 -11.49 2.23 -22.03
C PRO A 105 -11.03 2.35 -23.49
N GLY A 106 -11.94 2.76 -24.39
CA GLY A 106 -11.62 2.94 -25.82
C GLY A 106 -10.60 4.07 -26.08
N GLN A 107 -10.54 5.09 -25.23
CA GLN A 107 -9.58 6.19 -25.35
C GLN A 107 -8.16 5.77 -24.93
N LEU A 108 -8.08 4.74 -24.07
CA LEU A 108 -6.82 4.18 -23.58
C LEU A 108 -6.39 2.91 -24.32
N ARG A 109 -7.17 2.46 -25.31
CA ARG A 109 -6.93 1.21 -26.07
C ARG A 109 -6.77 -0.01 -25.15
N LEU A 110 -7.57 -0.06 -24.08
CA LEU A 110 -7.59 -1.21 -23.17
C LEU A 110 -8.21 -2.42 -23.88
N SER A 111 -7.92 -3.60 -23.35
CA SER A 111 -8.54 -4.83 -23.81
C SER A 111 -10.08 -4.81 -23.70
N PRO A 112 -10.78 -5.60 -24.53
CA PRO A 112 -12.25 -5.64 -24.53
C PRO A 112 -12.88 -6.09 -23.21
N ASP A 113 -12.13 -6.81 -22.37
CA ASP A 113 -12.60 -7.26 -21.06
C ASP A 113 -12.55 -6.16 -19.99
N VAL A 114 -12.00 -4.97 -20.29
CA VAL A 114 -12.08 -3.82 -19.39
C VAL A 114 -13.38 -3.05 -19.63
N GLN A 115 -14.33 -3.20 -18.70
CA GLN A 115 -15.63 -2.54 -18.72
C GLN A 115 -15.52 -1.02 -18.49
N SER A 116 -14.68 -0.59 -17.55
CA SER A 116 -14.54 0.83 -17.22
C SER A 116 -13.23 1.16 -16.52
N VAL A 117 -12.87 2.45 -16.54
CA VAL A 117 -11.75 3.01 -15.78
C VAL A 117 -12.32 3.68 -14.53
N ALA A 118 -12.09 3.10 -13.35
CA ALA A 118 -12.60 3.67 -12.11
C ALA A 118 -11.89 4.99 -11.76
N TYR A 119 -10.56 5.03 -11.94
CA TYR A 119 -9.77 6.26 -11.85
C TYR A 119 -8.35 6.06 -12.40
N ILE A 120 -7.73 7.17 -12.80
CA ILE A 120 -6.28 7.28 -13.04
C ILE A 120 -5.80 8.56 -12.37
N ASN A 121 -5.04 8.43 -11.29
CA ASN A 121 -4.53 9.53 -10.49
C ASN A 121 -3.06 9.78 -10.81
N TYR A 122 -2.66 11.05 -10.77
CA TYR A 122 -1.27 11.47 -10.83
C TYR A 122 -0.91 12.32 -9.60
N ALA A 123 0.35 12.25 -9.21
CA ALA A 123 0.94 13.05 -8.15
C ALA A 123 2.42 13.33 -8.49
N ARG A 124 2.91 14.53 -8.13
CA ARG A 124 4.25 15.01 -8.51
C ARG A 124 4.54 14.92 -10.01
N GLY A 125 3.51 15.18 -10.83
CA GLY A 125 3.62 15.14 -12.29
C GLY A 125 3.78 13.73 -12.89
N GLN A 126 3.51 12.66 -12.13
CA GLN A 126 3.59 11.27 -12.57
C GLN A 126 2.34 10.46 -12.20
N ILE A 127 2.00 9.43 -12.99
CA ILE A 127 0.91 8.50 -12.67
C ILE A 127 1.22 7.79 -11.35
N SER A 128 0.33 7.96 -10.36
CA SER A 128 0.54 7.49 -8.99
C SER A 128 -0.42 6.37 -8.59
N ALA A 129 -1.58 6.26 -9.25
CA ALA A 129 -2.50 5.16 -9.04
C ALA A 129 -3.46 5.01 -10.23
N PHE A 130 -3.93 3.81 -10.48
CA PHE A 130 -5.05 3.57 -11.39
C PHE A 130 -5.83 2.34 -10.96
N SER A 131 -7.10 2.30 -11.32
CA SER A 131 -7.99 1.17 -11.05
C SER A 131 -8.86 0.89 -12.27
N LEU A 132 -8.80 -0.36 -12.73
CA LEU A 132 -9.56 -0.85 -13.88
C LEU A 132 -10.61 -1.83 -13.41
N VAL A 133 -11.78 -1.74 -14.02
CA VAL A 133 -12.92 -2.62 -13.77
C VAL A 133 -13.10 -3.52 -14.97
N TYR A 134 -13.13 -4.82 -14.74
CA TYR A 134 -13.25 -5.85 -15.76
C TYR A 134 -14.67 -6.40 -15.79
N ASP A 135 -15.14 -6.77 -16.98
CA ASP A 135 -16.42 -7.43 -17.19
C ASP A 135 -16.34 -8.90 -16.77
N ASP A 136 -16.18 -9.13 -15.46
CA ASP A 136 -16.12 -10.45 -14.83
C ASP A 136 -16.84 -10.41 -13.48
N LEU A 137 -18.00 -11.07 -13.43
CA LEU A 137 -18.84 -11.17 -12.24
C LEU A 137 -18.73 -12.52 -11.53
N GLU A 138 -18.09 -13.51 -12.16
CA GLU A 138 -18.18 -14.91 -11.75
C GLU A 138 -16.88 -15.43 -11.16
N THR A 139 -15.74 -14.93 -11.64
CA THR A 139 -14.44 -15.45 -11.25
C THR A 139 -14.12 -15.08 -9.81
N SER A 140 -13.83 -16.10 -8.99
CA SER A 140 -13.34 -15.89 -7.64
C SER A 140 -12.08 -15.02 -7.60
N VAL A 141 -11.89 -14.26 -6.51
CA VAL A 141 -10.68 -13.46 -6.30
C VAL A 141 -9.37 -14.28 -6.44
N ALA A 142 -9.39 -15.56 -6.06
CA ALA A 142 -8.26 -16.47 -6.22
C ALA A 142 -8.07 -16.93 -7.68
N GLY A 143 -9.16 -17.02 -8.46
CA GLY A 143 -9.12 -17.22 -9.91
C GLY A 143 -8.51 -16.01 -10.62
N LEU A 144 -9.00 -14.81 -10.32
CA LEU A 144 -8.48 -13.55 -10.85
C LEU A 144 -7.00 -13.36 -10.53
N ALA A 145 -6.60 -13.62 -9.28
CA ALA A 145 -5.20 -13.54 -8.88
C ALA A 145 -4.30 -14.46 -9.71
N ARG A 146 -4.73 -15.69 -9.99
CA ARG A 146 -3.98 -16.62 -10.86
C ARG A 146 -3.93 -16.12 -12.30
N ALA A 147 -5.06 -15.72 -12.86
CA ALA A 147 -5.16 -15.25 -14.24
C ALA A 147 -4.30 -14.00 -14.49
N TRP A 148 -4.44 -12.97 -13.65
CA TRP A 148 -3.72 -11.71 -13.79
C TRP A 148 -2.23 -11.83 -13.43
N THR A 149 -1.86 -12.74 -12.53
CA THR A 149 -0.43 -13.08 -12.31
C THR A 149 0.23 -13.56 -13.59
N GLY A 150 -0.45 -14.42 -14.37
CA GLY A 150 0.05 -14.86 -15.67
C GLY A 150 0.04 -13.73 -16.71
N ARG A 151 -1.08 -13.01 -16.84
CA ARG A 151 -1.29 -12.00 -17.89
C ARG A 151 -0.38 -10.78 -17.75
N TYR A 152 -0.18 -10.27 -16.53
CA TYR A 152 0.56 -9.03 -16.27
C TYR A 152 1.89 -9.24 -15.53
N GLY A 153 2.29 -10.50 -15.30
CA GLY A 153 3.51 -10.80 -14.55
C GLY A 153 3.48 -10.28 -13.10
N LEU A 154 2.32 -10.34 -12.44
CA LEU A 154 2.18 -9.92 -11.04
C LEU A 154 2.94 -10.86 -10.08
N PRO A 155 3.18 -10.48 -8.82
CA PRO A 155 3.82 -11.36 -7.85
C PRO A 155 3.08 -12.70 -7.70
N LYS A 156 3.80 -13.81 -7.70
CA LYS A 156 3.22 -15.16 -7.50
C LYS A 156 2.87 -15.46 -6.04
N THR A 157 3.56 -14.80 -5.10
CA THR A 157 3.44 -15.03 -3.64
C THR A 157 3.42 -13.70 -2.88
N GLY A 158 3.13 -13.74 -1.58
CA GLY A 158 3.09 -12.55 -0.72
C GLY A 158 1.74 -11.81 -0.72
N TRP A 159 0.70 -12.39 -1.31
CA TRP A 159 -0.66 -11.85 -1.27
C TRP A 159 -1.29 -12.03 0.11
N GLN A 160 -1.87 -10.95 0.64
CA GLN A 160 -2.70 -10.98 1.83
C GLN A 160 -4.15 -11.19 1.41
N ARG A 161 -4.75 -12.30 1.84
CA ARG A 161 -6.13 -12.66 1.53
C ARG A 161 -7.10 -11.98 2.50
N GLY A 162 -8.01 -11.19 1.95
CA GLY A 162 -9.24 -10.75 2.60
C GLY A 162 -10.45 -11.55 2.13
N ARG A 163 -11.65 -11.19 2.61
CA ARG A 163 -12.90 -11.88 2.28
C ARG A 163 -13.23 -11.88 0.78
N GLN A 164 -13.01 -10.76 0.10
CA GLN A 164 -13.33 -10.53 -1.31
C GLN A 164 -12.20 -9.80 -2.07
N GLN A 165 -11.00 -9.80 -1.49
CA GLN A 165 -9.86 -9.10 -2.08
C GLN A 165 -8.55 -9.80 -1.76
N TYR A 166 -7.59 -9.68 -2.67
CA TYR A 166 -6.20 -10.04 -2.48
C TYR A 166 -5.38 -8.75 -2.56
N VAL A 167 -4.52 -8.52 -1.56
CA VAL A 167 -3.68 -7.33 -1.53
C VAL A 167 -2.22 -7.73 -1.44
N TYR A 168 -1.42 -7.29 -2.40
CA TYR A 168 0.03 -7.41 -2.36
C TYR A 168 0.61 -6.05 -2.00
N ARG A 169 1.48 -6.02 -0.99
CA ARG A 169 2.17 -4.81 -0.53
C ARG A 169 3.66 -5.07 -0.51
N CYS A 170 4.42 -4.19 -1.12
CA CYS A 170 5.86 -4.12 -0.92
C CYS A 170 6.24 -2.68 -0.53
N ARG A 171 7.53 -2.38 -0.52
CA ARG A 171 8.03 -1.02 -0.23
C ARG A 171 7.49 0.04 -1.20
N ASP A 172 7.40 -0.30 -2.49
CA ASP A 172 7.26 0.71 -3.55
C ASP A 172 5.79 0.89 -3.99
N TYR A 173 4.98 -0.17 -3.97
CA TYR A 173 3.60 -0.13 -4.46
C TYR A 173 2.69 -1.10 -3.71
N GLN A 174 1.39 -0.96 -3.97
CA GLN A 174 0.35 -1.90 -3.58
C GLN A 174 -0.45 -2.31 -4.81
N LEU A 175 -0.69 -3.61 -4.95
CA LEU A 175 -1.68 -4.19 -5.87
C LEU A 175 -2.89 -4.64 -5.07
N THR A 176 -4.09 -4.35 -5.56
CA THR A 176 -5.34 -4.86 -5.02
C THR A 176 -6.12 -5.53 -6.12
N ILE A 177 -6.54 -6.77 -5.89
CA ILE A 177 -7.49 -7.52 -6.68
C ILE A 177 -8.75 -7.60 -5.84
N LYS A 178 -9.88 -7.09 -6.32
CA LYS A 178 -11.18 -7.20 -5.63
C LYS A 178 -12.16 -7.92 -6.56
N GLN A 179 -13.00 -8.77 -5.99
CA GLN A 179 -14.18 -9.28 -6.68
C GLN A 179 -15.43 -8.88 -5.90
N ASP A 180 -16.28 -8.08 -6.54
CA ASP A 180 -17.57 -7.70 -5.99
C ASP A 180 -18.69 -8.53 -6.66
N PHE A 181 -19.24 -9.49 -5.92
CA PHE A 181 -20.31 -10.39 -6.37
C PHE A 181 -21.72 -9.81 -6.14
N GLY A 182 -21.87 -8.50 -5.89
CA GLY A 182 -23.14 -7.90 -5.53
C GLY A 182 -24.29 -8.26 -6.48
N MET A 183 -25.52 -8.33 -5.95
CA MET A 183 -26.75 -8.46 -6.74
C MET A 183 -27.44 -7.08 -6.80
N GLY A 184 -27.36 -6.36 -7.93
CA GLY A 184 -28.11 -5.11 -8.13
C GLY A 184 -27.42 -4.04 -8.99
N ARG A 185 -28.09 -2.89 -9.16
CA ARG A 185 -27.52 -1.71 -9.83
C ARG A 185 -26.37 -1.16 -8.96
N GLY A 186 -25.13 -1.32 -9.40
CA GLY A 186 -23.93 -0.85 -8.70
C GLY A 186 -22.85 -1.91 -8.45
N THR A 187 -23.07 -3.16 -8.86
CA THR A 187 -22.01 -4.18 -8.85
C THR A 187 -20.88 -3.77 -9.80
N MET A 188 -19.66 -3.63 -9.26
CA MET A 188 -18.49 -3.29 -10.07
C MET A 188 -17.81 -4.52 -10.67
N GLY A 189 -18.03 -5.73 -10.16
CA GLY A 189 -17.33 -6.93 -10.62
C GLY A 189 -15.85 -6.97 -10.24
N ALA A 190 -15.03 -7.51 -11.13
CA ALA A 190 -13.59 -7.66 -10.94
C ALA A 190 -12.86 -6.33 -11.06
N THR A 191 -12.00 -6.01 -10.08
CA THR A 191 -11.21 -4.78 -10.09
C THR A 191 -9.73 -5.08 -9.86
N LEU A 192 -8.87 -4.49 -10.69
CA LEU A 192 -7.42 -4.48 -10.50
C LEU A 192 -6.95 -3.04 -10.26
N THR A 193 -6.36 -2.80 -9.10
CA THR A 193 -5.79 -1.51 -8.71
C THR A 193 -4.28 -1.65 -8.54
N LEU A 194 -3.54 -0.69 -9.07
CA LEU A 194 -2.12 -0.50 -8.79
C LEU A 194 -1.90 0.94 -8.29
N GLN A 195 -1.23 1.08 -7.15
CA GLN A 195 -0.98 2.40 -6.53
C GLN A 195 0.39 2.49 -5.86
N ARG A 196 0.97 3.70 -5.87
CA ARG A 196 2.21 4.03 -5.17
C ARG A 196 1.99 4.04 -3.66
N ARG A 197 3.00 3.62 -2.88
CA ARG A 197 2.98 3.72 -1.41
C ARG A 197 3.77 4.92 -0.90
#